data_AF-A0A7S3TMI3-F1
#
_entry.id   AF-A0A7S3TMI3-F1
#
_cell.length_a   1.000
_cell.length_b   1.000
_cell.length_c   1.000
_cell.angle_alpha   90.00
_cell.angle_beta   90.00
_cell.angle_gamma   90.00
#
_symmetry.space_group_name_H-M   'P 1'
#
loop_
_entity.id
_entity.type
_entity.pdbx_description
1 polymer ?
#
loop_
_entity_poly.entity_id
_entity_poly.type
_entity_poly.pdbx_seq_one_letter_code
_entity_poly.pdbx_strand_id
1 'polypeptide(L)'
;MRESATRTLTVTDVPPPALKALLHFLYTDDFDEVLKVLREEATHAAGTDAGDAASSSAGSSSAAPISCAPEDAQQSIAQLQAVLAAAHKYGVLRLLRWAEGQLCDKLSCEMACSLLSLAHVYGATELERNCLAFMKANMANVVKRADFAALAPEALVKFNMHCAGVDPAEEEPGRKRKRDDE
;
A
#
# COMPACT_ATOMS: atom_id res chain seq x y z
N MET A 1 32.99 14.62 -7.46
CA MET A 1 31.88 13.98 -6.73
C MET A 1 32.50 13.25 -5.56
N ARG A 2 32.19 13.64 -4.30
CA ARG A 2 32.66 12.92 -3.11
C ARG A 2 31.68 11.79 -2.88
N GLU A 3 32.13 10.57 -3.15
CA GLU A 3 31.40 9.35 -2.82
C GLU A 3 31.42 9.24 -1.29
N SER A 4 30.24 9.22 -0.66
CA SER A 4 30.14 8.98 0.77
C SER A 4 30.53 7.53 1.04
N ALA A 5 31.77 7.30 1.51
CA ALA A 5 32.37 5.98 1.73
C ALA A 5 31.79 5.23 2.96
N THR A 6 30.48 5.26 3.16
CA THR A 6 29.82 4.59 4.27
C THR A 6 29.21 3.28 3.77
N ARG A 7 29.80 2.13 4.15
CA ARG A 7 29.36 0.79 3.74
C ARG A 7 28.02 0.36 4.37
N THR A 8 27.55 1.09 5.37
CA THR A 8 26.35 0.76 6.16
C THR A 8 25.37 1.93 6.11
N LEU A 9 24.12 1.66 5.74
CA LEU A 9 23.01 2.63 5.76
C LEU A 9 21.97 2.16 6.77
N THR A 10 21.61 3.03 7.72
CA THR A 10 20.56 2.76 8.70
C THR A 10 19.24 3.36 8.23
N VAL A 11 18.21 2.52 8.10
CA VAL A 11 16.86 2.93 7.69
C VAL A 11 15.92 2.80 8.89
N THR A 12 15.30 3.91 9.30
CA THR A 12 14.39 3.96 10.46
C THR A 12 12.92 4.05 10.08
N ASP A 13 12.60 4.66 8.93
CA ASP A 13 11.21 5.07 8.63
C ASP A 13 10.45 4.09 7.75
N VAL A 14 11.00 2.89 7.51
CA VAL A 14 10.34 1.85 6.71
C VAL A 14 10.35 0.54 7.48
N PRO A 15 9.21 -0.13 7.66
CA PRO A 15 9.16 -1.37 8.39
C PRO A 15 9.94 -2.48 7.64
N PRO A 16 10.57 -3.43 8.35
CA PRO A 16 11.42 -4.46 7.73
C PRO A 16 10.75 -5.24 6.59
N PRO A 17 9.47 -5.66 6.68
CA PRO A 17 8.78 -6.36 5.59
C PRO A 17 8.72 -5.55 4.30
N ALA A 18 8.40 -4.26 4.39
CA ALA A 18 8.27 -3.39 3.23
C ALA A 18 9.63 -3.08 2.60
N LEU A 19 10.67 -2.89 3.41
CA LEU A 19 12.03 -2.70 2.92
C LEU A 19 12.54 -3.96 2.22
N LYS A 20 12.32 -5.15 2.80
CA LYS A 20 12.69 -6.44 2.20
C LYS A 20 11.97 -6.67 0.88
N ALA A 21 10.67 -6.40 0.83
CA ALA A 21 9.87 -6.47 -0.39
C ALA A 21 10.40 -5.53 -1.48
N LEU A 22 10.75 -4.29 -1.11
CA LEU A 22 11.33 -3.31 -2.02
C LEU A 22 12.70 -3.73 -2.55
N LEU A 23 13.58 -4.24 -1.68
CA LEU A 23 14.89 -4.76 -2.09
C LEU A 23 14.72 -5.96 -3.02
N HIS A 24 13.82 -6.88 -2.70
CA HIS A 24 13.60 -8.04 -3.54
C HIS A 24 13.14 -7.61 -4.94
N PHE A 25 12.17 -6.69 -5.01
CA PHE A 25 11.74 -6.11 -6.28
C PHE A 25 12.89 -5.45 -7.05
N LEU A 26 13.77 -4.68 -6.39
CA LEU A 26 14.87 -4.00 -7.06
C LEU A 26 15.88 -4.98 -7.70
N TYR A 27 16.03 -6.17 -7.12
CA TYR A 27 16.97 -7.18 -7.59
C TYR A 27 16.34 -8.22 -8.54
N THR A 28 15.04 -8.51 -8.41
CA THR A 28 14.36 -9.53 -9.23
C THR A 28 13.41 -8.96 -10.27
N ASP A 29 12.97 -7.71 -10.11
CA ASP A 29 11.97 -7.03 -10.95
C ASP A 29 10.64 -7.81 -11.09
N ASP A 30 10.35 -8.66 -10.10
CA ASP A 30 9.23 -9.61 -10.08
C ASP A 30 8.30 -9.34 -8.89
N PHE A 31 7.01 -9.14 -9.17
CA PHE A 31 5.98 -8.87 -8.18
C PHE A 31 5.50 -10.13 -7.45
N ASP A 32 5.64 -11.31 -8.04
CA ASP A 32 5.25 -12.56 -7.38
C ASP A 32 6.13 -12.83 -6.15
N GLU A 33 7.41 -12.50 -6.27
CA GLU A 33 8.36 -12.58 -5.16
C GLU A 33 8.07 -11.54 -4.06
N VAL A 34 7.66 -10.33 -4.45
CA VAL A 34 7.19 -9.30 -3.50
C VAL A 34 6.02 -9.83 -2.69
N LEU A 35 5.04 -10.45 -3.34
CA LEU A 35 3.86 -11.04 -2.67
C LEU A 35 4.24 -12.21 -1.74
N LYS A 36 5.20 -13.06 -2.15
CA LYS A 36 5.70 -14.15 -1.30
C LYS A 36 6.34 -13.60 -0.03
N VAL A 37 7.23 -12.61 -0.15
CA VAL A 37 7.89 -11.97 1.00
C VAL A 37 6.86 -11.36 1.95
N LEU A 38 5.85 -10.66 1.43
CA LEU A 38 4.80 -10.07 2.26
C LEU A 38 4.00 -11.15 3.02
N ARG A 39 3.70 -12.29 2.38
CA ARG A 39 3.00 -13.41 3.02
C ARG A 39 3.86 -14.10 4.08
N GLU A 40 5.14 -14.31 3.83
CA GLU A 40 6.05 -14.99 4.76
C GLU A 40 6.24 -14.19 6.05
N GLU A 41 6.35 -12.86 5.95
CA GLU A 41 6.52 -11.97 7.11
C GLU A 41 5.28 -11.97 8.04
N ALA A 42 4.10 -12.38 7.57
CA ALA A 42 2.91 -12.55 8.41
C ALA A 42 3.06 -13.71 9.42
N THR A 43 3.92 -14.69 9.13
CA THR A 43 4.12 -15.87 10.00
C THR A 43 5.20 -15.68 11.07
N HIS A 44 6.08 -14.67 10.91
CA HIS A 44 7.19 -14.43 11.83
C HIS A 44 6.90 -13.42 12.95
N ALA A 45 5.77 -12.70 12.90
CA ALA A 45 5.34 -11.83 14.00
C ALA A 45 4.89 -12.61 15.26
N ALA A 46 4.67 -13.92 15.15
CA ALA A 46 4.33 -14.81 16.28
C ALA A 46 5.54 -15.58 16.83
N GLY A 47 6.77 -15.28 16.39
CA GLY A 47 7.95 -16.09 16.67
C GLY A 47 9.18 -15.29 17.08
N THR A 48 9.10 -14.52 18.16
CA THR A 48 10.28 -14.09 18.92
C THR A 48 10.00 -14.24 20.41
N ASP A 49 10.17 -15.47 20.90
CA ASP A 49 10.57 -15.72 22.29
C ASP A 49 12.02 -16.23 22.27
N ALA A 50 12.80 -15.70 23.20
CA ALA A 50 14.25 -15.86 23.29
C ALA A 50 14.67 -17.31 23.57
N GLY A 51 15.90 -17.66 23.16
CA GLY A 51 16.48 -18.99 23.32
C GLY A 51 16.62 -19.46 24.77
N ASP A 52 16.70 -20.78 24.97
CA ASP A 52 17.98 -21.46 25.21
C ASP A 52 17.81 -23.00 25.25
N ALA A 53 18.95 -23.66 25.07
CA ALA A 53 19.30 -25.08 25.13
C ALA A 53 18.30 -26.19 25.60
N ALA A 54 18.41 -27.31 24.85
CA ALA A 54 18.42 -28.71 25.30
C ALA A 54 17.11 -29.53 25.46
N SER A 55 16.98 -30.48 24.53
CA SER A 55 16.55 -31.89 24.64
C SER A 55 15.12 -32.27 25.11
N SER A 56 14.55 -33.14 24.27
CA SER A 56 13.82 -34.39 24.58
C SER A 56 12.28 -34.44 24.53
N SER A 57 11.88 -35.47 23.77
CA SER A 57 10.72 -36.36 23.88
C SER A 57 9.29 -35.83 23.72
N ALA A 58 8.71 -36.29 22.62
CA ALA A 58 7.46 -37.06 22.52
C ALA A 58 6.15 -36.48 23.10
N GLY A 59 5.14 -36.43 22.23
CA GLY A 59 3.79 -36.83 22.61
C GLY A 59 2.68 -35.81 22.37
N SER A 60 1.95 -36.05 21.28
CA SER A 60 0.48 -36.00 21.19
C SER A 60 -0.24 -34.66 21.33
N SER A 61 -0.88 -34.29 20.22
CA SER A 61 -2.31 -33.92 20.15
C SER A 61 -2.81 -32.80 21.04
N SER A 62 -3.00 -31.63 20.45
CA SER A 62 -4.33 -31.03 20.42
C SER A 62 -4.36 -29.97 19.34
N ALA A 63 -5.27 -30.16 18.39
CA ALA A 63 -5.60 -29.19 17.37
C ALA A 63 -5.97 -27.84 17.98
N ALA A 64 -5.15 -26.82 17.70
CA ALA A 64 -5.52 -25.41 17.61
C ALA A 64 -4.39 -24.71 16.83
N PRO A 65 -4.72 -23.94 15.78
CA PRO A 65 -5.00 -22.53 15.99
C PRO A 65 -6.47 -22.26 15.64
N ILE A 66 -7.27 -21.77 16.59
CA ILE A 66 -7.41 -20.34 16.92
C ILE A 66 -7.91 -19.54 15.70
N SER A 67 -9.21 -19.26 15.77
CA SER A 67 -9.97 -18.18 15.12
C SER A 67 -9.94 -18.02 13.60
N CYS A 68 -11.14 -18.22 13.05
CA CYS A 68 -11.57 -17.74 11.75
C CYS A 68 -11.27 -16.24 11.49
N ALA A 69 -10.59 -15.98 10.36
CA ALA A 69 -10.76 -14.87 9.40
C ALA A 69 -11.55 -13.64 9.87
N PRO A 70 -10.85 -12.54 10.21
CA PRO A 70 -10.71 -11.40 9.29
C PRO A 70 -9.32 -10.70 9.32
N GLU A 71 -8.38 -11.19 10.12
CA GLU A 71 -7.10 -10.49 10.37
C GLU A 71 -6.12 -10.57 9.19
N ASP A 72 -6.12 -11.67 8.44
CA ASP A 72 -5.24 -11.84 7.26
C ASP A 72 -5.47 -10.78 6.17
N ALA A 73 -6.73 -10.40 5.95
CA ALA A 73 -7.08 -9.40 4.95
C ALA A 73 -6.59 -8.01 5.35
N GLN A 74 -6.80 -7.63 6.63
CA GLN A 74 -6.34 -6.35 7.15
C GLN A 74 -4.81 -6.27 7.20
N GLN A 75 -4.14 -7.37 7.56
CA GLN A 75 -2.68 -7.50 7.53
C GLN A 75 -2.13 -7.28 6.13
N SER A 76 -2.75 -7.90 5.11
CA SER A 76 -2.33 -7.73 3.71
C SER A 76 -2.47 -6.29 3.22
N ILE A 77 -3.52 -5.58 3.65
CA ILE A 77 -3.70 -4.15 3.33
C ILE A 77 -2.63 -3.32 4.03
N ALA A 78 -2.39 -3.52 5.32
CA ALA A 78 -1.36 -2.79 6.06
C ALA A 78 0.05 -2.99 5.45
N GLN A 79 0.36 -4.20 4.99
CA GLN A 79 1.58 -4.51 4.26
C GLN A 79 1.67 -3.76 2.93
N LEU A 80 0.60 -3.75 2.13
CA LEU A 80 0.55 -2.99 0.87
C LEU A 80 0.69 -1.49 1.10
N GLN A 81 0.07 -0.93 2.14
CA GLN A 81 0.22 0.47 2.53
C GLN A 81 1.67 0.80 2.92
N ALA A 82 2.34 -0.10 3.65
CA ALA A 82 3.75 0.05 3.99
C ALA A 82 4.66 -0.02 2.76
N VAL A 83 4.37 -0.91 1.81
CA VAL A 83 5.09 -0.99 0.52
C VAL A 83 4.87 0.29 -0.30
N LEU A 84 3.65 0.83 -0.35
CA LEU A 84 3.36 2.10 -1.02
C LEU A 84 4.19 3.25 -0.42
N ALA A 85 4.23 3.35 0.91
CA ALA A 85 5.03 4.34 1.62
C ALA A 85 6.53 4.21 1.31
N ALA A 86 7.05 2.99 1.32
CA ALA A 86 8.44 2.70 0.97
C ALA A 86 8.74 3.06 -0.49
N ALA A 87 7.88 2.64 -1.41
CA ALA A 87 8.04 2.88 -2.85
C ALA A 87 8.05 4.38 -3.17
N HIS A 88 7.18 5.18 -2.53
CA HIS A 88 7.19 6.63 -2.64
C HIS A 88 8.49 7.23 -2.11
N LYS A 89 8.93 6.82 -0.92
CA LYS A 89 10.15 7.35 -0.28
C LYS A 89 11.42 7.07 -1.09
N TYR A 90 11.52 5.89 -1.70
CA TYR A 90 12.67 5.48 -2.51
C TYR A 90 12.50 5.74 -4.02
N GLY A 91 11.35 6.30 -4.45
CA GLY A 91 11.10 6.68 -5.84
C GLY A 91 10.93 5.50 -6.81
N VAL A 92 10.52 4.33 -6.32
CA VAL A 92 10.34 3.13 -7.15
C VAL A 92 8.94 3.12 -7.77
N LEU A 93 8.76 3.90 -8.84
CA LEU A 93 7.45 4.15 -9.47
C LEU A 93 6.70 2.88 -9.90
N ARG A 94 7.42 1.85 -10.38
CA ARG A 94 6.82 0.61 -10.85
C ARG A 94 6.22 -0.22 -9.70
N LEU A 95 6.88 -0.24 -8.55
CA LEU A 95 6.37 -0.86 -7.33
C LEU A 95 5.22 -0.04 -6.72
N LEU A 96 5.30 1.29 -6.80
CA LEU A 96 4.26 2.20 -6.34
C LEU A 96 2.95 1.97 -7.12
N ARG A 97 2.98 1.99 -8.46
CA ARG A 97 1.78 1.71 -9.28
C ARG A 97 1.21 0.32 -9.03
N TRP A 98 2.08 -0.67 -8.85
CA TRP A 98 1.63 -2.02 -8.52
C TRP A 98 0.90 -2.06 -7.17
N ALA A 99 1.45 -1.40 -6.14
CA ALA A 99 0.79 -1.30 -4.84
C ALA A 99 -0.55 -0.53 -4.93
N GLU A 100 -0.63 0.52 -5.75
CA GLU A 100 -1.88 1.24 -6.05
C GLU A 100 -2.94 0.31 -6.63
N GLY A 101 -2.59 -0.50 -7.65
CA GLY A 101 -3.51 -1.46 -8.27
C GLY A 101 -4.02 -2.48 -7.27
N GLN A 102 -3.13 -3.06 -6.46
CA GLN A 102 -3.50 -4.03 -5.43
C GLN A 102 -4.43 -3.42 -4.36
N LEU A 103 -4.21 -2.16 -3.97
CA LEU A 103 -5.08 -1.45 -3.03
C LEU A 103 -6.44 -1.12 -3.66
N CYS A 104 -6.49 -0.81 -4.96
CA CYS A 104 -7.75 -0.61 -5.69
C CYS A 104 -8.60 -1.89 -5.73
N ASP A 105 -7.99 -3.05 -5.93
CA ASP A 105 -8.69 -4.33 -5.96
C ASP A 105 -9.31 -4.72 -4.61
N LYS A 106 -8.77 -4.17 -3.51
CA LYS A 106 -9.27 -4.39 -2.13
C LYS A 106 -10.14 -3.25 -1.63
N LEU A 107 -10.52 -2.32 -2.50
CA LEU A 107 -11.24 -1.12 -2.12
C LEU A 107 -12.67 -1.44 -1.64
N SER A 108 -13.01 -0.92 -0.45
CA SER A 108 -14.31 -1.12 0.20
C SER A 108 -14.86 0.20 0.76
N CYS A 109 -16.15 0.26 1.06
CA CYS A 109 -16.77 1.44 1.70
C CYS A 109 -16.15 1.78 3.06
N GLU A 110 -15.55 0.78 3.74
CA GLU A 110 -14.85 0.96 4.99
C GLU A 110 -13.51 1.69 4.79
N MET A 111 -12.74 1.19 3.82
CA MET A 111 -11.37 1.65 3.60
C MET A 111 -11.26 2.83 2.63
N ALA A 112 -12.30 3.17 1.88
CA ALA A 112 -12.25 4.23 0.86
C ALA A 112 -11.74 5.58 1.40
N CYS A 113 -12.22 6.04 2.56
CA CYS A 113 -11.76 7.30 3.16
C CYS A 113 -10.29 7.23 3.62
N SER A 114 -9.88 6.10 4.20
CA SER A 114 -8.52 5.87 4.67
C SER A 114 -7.52 5.75 3.52
N LEU A 115 -7.89 5.04 2.44
CA LEU A 115 -7.05 4.91 1.25
C LEU A 115 -6.97 6.21 0.46
N LEU A 116 -8.05 7.01 0.42
CA LEU A 116 -8.02 8.32 -0.22
C LEU A 116 -7.05 9.28 0.49
N SER A 117 -7.07 9.32 1.83
CA SER A 117 -6.12 10.15 2.58
C SER A 117 -4.68 9.68 2.39
N LEU A 118 -4.47 8.36 2.38
CA LEU A 118 -3.16 7.76 2.11
C LEU A 118 -2.64 8.10 0.70
N ALA A 119 -3.52 8.00 -0.30
CA ALA A 119 -3.18 8.27 -1.69
C ALA A 119 -2.75 9.72 -1.88
N HIS A 120 -3.44 10.66 -1.22
CA HIS A 120 -3.07 12.07 -1.24
C HIS A 120 -1.70 12.32 -0.61
N VAL A 121 -1.38 11.67 0.52
CA VAL A 121 -0.09 11.83 1.21
C VAL A 121 1.09 11.27 0.39
N TYR A 122 0.91 10.15 -0.30
CA TYR A 122 1.97 9.52 -1.11
C TYR A 122 1.91 9.87 -2.60
N GLY A 123 1.05 10.81 -3.01
CA GLY A 123 0.94 11.23 -4.41
C GLY A 123 0.50 10.11 -5.37
N ALA A 124 -0.25 9.12 -4.88
CA ALA A 124 -0.73 7.97 -5.63
C ALA A 124 -1.95 8.33 -6.48
N THR A 125 -1.71 8.90 -7.65
CA THR A 125 -2.76 9.51 -8.49
C THR A 125 -3.80 8.53 -9.04
N GLU A 126 -3.42 7.27 -9.28
CA GLU A 126 -4.34 6.26 -9.84
C GLU A 126 -5.29 5.75 -8.75
N LEU A 127 -4.73 5.42 -7.59
CA LEU A 127 -5.51 5.06 -6.40
C LEU A 127 -6.44 6.20 -5.97
N GLU A 128 -5.98 7.45 -6.00
CA GLU A 128 -6.80 8.62 -5.67
C GLU A 128 -8.02 8.72 -6.59
N ARG A 129 -7.83 8.62 -7.91
CA ARG A 129 -8.91 8.68 -8.90
C ARG A 129 -9.93 7.57 -8.69
N ASN A 130 -9.47 6.33 -8.45
CA ASN A 130 -10.34 5.19 -8.22
C ASN A 130 -11.13 5.33 -6.91
N CYS A 131 -10.50 5.82 -5.84
CA CYS A 131 -11.17 6.15 -4.59
C CYS A 131 -12.28 7.20 -4.78
N LEU A 132 -11.99 8.29 -5.49
CA LEU A 132 -12.95 9.35 -5.76
C LEU A 132 -14.14 8.85 -6.59
N ALA A 133 -13.88 8.06 -7.64
CA ALA A 133 -14.92 7.45 -8.47
C ALA A 133 -15.80 6.48 -7.66
N PHE A 134 -15.20 5.65 -6.82
CA PHE A 134 -15.93 4.72 -5.96
C PHE A 134 -16.78 5.45 -4.91
N MET A 135 -16.23 6.48 -4.27
CA MET A 135 -16.96 7.29 -3.30
C MET A 135 -18.13 8.01 -3.95
N LYS A 136 -17.96 8.52 -5.18
CA LYS A 136 -19.04 9.15 -5.97
C LYS A 136 -20.16 8.16 -6.31
N ALA A 137 -19.83 6.91 -6.64
CA ALA A 137 -20.83 5.87 -6.86
C ALA A 137 -21.56 5.45 -5.57
N ASN A 138 -20.91 5.54 -4.41
CA ASN A 138 -21.40 5.05 -3.12
C ASN A 138 -21.63 6.15 -2.06
N MET A 139 -21.92 7.39 -2.48
CA MET A 139 -21.97 8.54 -1.57
C MET A 139 -22.88 8.34 -0.36
N ALA A 140 -24.05 7.74 -0.57
CA ALA A 140 -25.03 7.53 0.49
C ALA A 140 -24.52 6.66 1.65
N ASN A 141 -23.53 5.78 1.40
CA ASN A 141 -22.94 4.92 2.41
C ASN A 141 -21.67 5.54 3.02
N VAL A 142 -20.88 6.24 2.21
CA VAL A 142 -19.62 6.85 2.65
C VAL A 142 -19.87 8.05 3.56
N VAL A 143 -20.81 8.94 3.20
CA VAL A 143 -21.12 10.17 3.97
C VAL A 143 -21.70 9.87 5.35
N LYS A 144 -22.34 8.71 5.53
CA LYS A 144 -22.89 8.29 6.84
C LYS A 144 -21.81 7.88 7.84
N ARG A 145 -20.60 7.55 7.37
CA ARG A 145 -19.53 7.03 8.22
C ARG A 145 -18.76 8.19 8.86
N ALA A 146 -18.34 7.98 10.11
CA ALA A 146 -17.53 8.97 10.85
C ALA A 146 -16.21 9.29 10.13
N ASP A 147 -15.67 8.32 9.40
CA ASP A 147 -14.41 8.43 8.64
C ASP A 147 -14.48 9.51 7.54
N PHE A 148 -15.68 9.82 7.03
CA PHE A 148 -15.85 10.91 6.07
C PHE A 148 -15.67 12.29 6.71
N ALA A 149 -16.12 12.46 7.96
CA ALA A 149 -15.92 13.70 8.70
C ALA A 149 -14.46 13.91 9.15
N ALA A 150 -13.72 12.80 9.35
CA ALA A 150 -12.29 12.82 9.69
C ALA A 150 -11.37 12.95 8.46
N LEU A 151 -11.91 13.06 7.26
CA LEU A 151 -11.14 13.17 6.03
C LEU A 151 -10.36 14.49 5.98
N ALA A 152 -9.14 14.45 5.47
CA ALA A 152 -8.33 15.65 5.29
C ALA A 152 -9.06 16.71 4.44
N PRO A 153 -9.01 18.00 4.80
CA PRO A 153 -9.76 19.05 4.09
C PRO A 153 -9.37 19.15 2.62
N GLU A 154 -8.10 18.87 2.28
CA GLU A 154 -7.62 18.85 0.89
C GLU A 154 -8.26 17.72 0.07
N ALA A 155 -8.34 16.51 0.62
CA ALA A 155 -9.00 15.37 -0.03
C ALA A 155 -10.52 15.59 -0.14
N LEU A 156 -11.13 16.25 0.84
CA LEU A 156 -12.55 16.60 0.81
C LEU A 156 -12.87 17.64 -0.27
N VAL A 157 -12.02 18.65 -0.46
CA VAL A 157 -12.17 19.64 -1.55
C VAL A 157 -12.10 18.94 -2.90
N LYS A 158 -11.11 18.06 -3.10
CA LYS A 158 -10.99 17.27 -4.34
C LYS A 158 -12.21 16.37 -4.58
N PHE A 159 -12.73 15.74 -3.52
CA PHE A 159 -13.96 14.95 -3.61
C PHE A 159 -15.17 15.81 -4.01
N ASN A 160 -15.37 16.97 -3.39
CA ASN A 160 -16.46 17.88 -3.74
C ASN A 160 -16.34 18.36 -5.19
N MET A 161 -15.11 18.63 -5.66
CA MET A 161 -14.83 19.04 -7.03
C MET A 161 -15.15 17.92 -8.04
N HIS A 162 -14.75 16.68 -7.73
CA HIS A 162 -15.08 15.47 -8.49
C HIS A 162 -16.60 15.20 -8.54
N CYS A 163 -17.31 15.50 -7.45
CA CYS A 163 -18.78 15.44 -7.40
C CYS A 163 -19.42 16.52 -8.28
N ALA A 164 -18.84 17.72 -8.33
CA ALA A 164 -19.28 18.84 -9.16
C ALA A 164 -18.99 18.65 -10.66
N GLY A 165 -18.32 17.56 -11.07
CA GLY A 165 -17.95 17.29 -12.45
C GLY A 165 -16.75 18.11 -12.94
N VAL A 166 -16.01 18.72 -12.01
CA VAL A 166 -14.74 19.39 -12.28
C VAL A 166 -13.64 18.41 -11.92
N ASP A 167 -13.29 17.54 -12.85
CA ASP A 167 -12.22 16.56 -12.64
C ASP A 167 -10.86 17.24 -12.88
N PRO A 168 -9.99 17.40 -11.86
CA PRO A 168 -8.69 18.05 -12.02
C PRO A 168 -7.69 17.23 -12.84
N ALA A 169 -8.09 16.07 -13.36
CA ALA A 169 -7.19 15.07 -13.92
C ALA A 169 -7.40 14.81 -15.42
N GLU A 170 -8.16 15.65 -16.12
CA GLU A 170 -8.21 15.67 -17.60
C GLU A 170 -7.08 16.54 -18.22
N GLU A 171 -6.28 17.25 -17.41
CA GLU A 171 -5.06 17.93 -17.88
C GLU A 171 -3.81 17.05 -17.68
N GLU A 172 -3.67 16.01 -18.49
CA GLU A 172 -2.34 15.62 -18.97
C GLU A 172 -2.38 15.77 -20.50
N PRO A 173 -1.79 16.85 -21.06
CA PRO A 173 -1.80 17.07 -22.49
C PRO A 173 -1.00 15.95 -23.14
N GLY A 174 -1.72 15.02 -23.77
CA GLY A 174 -1.16 14.11 -24.75
C GLY A 174 -0.44 14.93 -25.81
N ARG A 175 0.87 15.11 -25.62
CA ARG A 175 1.77 15.74 -26.57
C ARG A 175 1.83 14.83 -27.79
N LYS A 176 0.82 14.96 -28.66
CA LYS A 176 0.89 14.49 -30.04
C LYS A 176 2.08 15.21 -30.63
N ARG A 177 3.24 14.56 -30.63
CA ARG A 177 4.32 14.90 -31.55
C ARG A 177 3.74 14.65 -32.93
N LYS A 178 3.14 15.70 -33.50
CA LYS A 178 2.86 15.80 -34.92
C LYS A 178 4.22 15.58 -35.57
N ARG A 179 4.40 14.39 -36.14
CA ARG A 179 5.49 14.14 -37.06
C ARG A 179 5.16 15.06 -38.23
N ASP A 180 5.96 16.10 -38.38
CA ASP A 180 5.95 16.90 -39.59
C ASP A 180 6.44 15.96 -40.69
N ASP A 181 5.53 15.56 -41.59
CA ASP A 181 5.85 14.86 -42.82
C ASP A 181 5.48 15.78 -43.99
N GLU A 182 6.56 16.11 -44.73
CA GLU A 182 6.71 16.67 -46.08
C GLU A 182 6.30 18.12 -46.41
#